data_AF-A0A7X8VSY8-F1
#
_entry.id   AF-A0A7X8VSY8-F1
#
_cell.length_a   1.000
_cell.length_b   1.000
_cell.length_c   1.000
_cell.angle_alpha   90.00
_cell.angle_beta   90.00
_cell.angle_gamma   90.00
#
_symmetry.space_group_name_H-M   'P 1'
#
loop_
_entity.id
_entity.type
_entity.pdbx_description
1 polymer ?
#
loop_
_entity_poly.entity_id
_entity_poly.type
_entity_poly.pdbx_seq_one_letter_code
_entity_poly.pdbx_strand_id
1 'polypeptide(L)' 'NDAIGLILFDEVFDKMDTSRIKSMMEFIQCLPVQIILATPPQKMEVLSKYTDTTVVTLREGRAARAYEVVQKY' A
#
# COMPACT_ATOMS: atom_id res chain seq x y z
N ASN A 1 16.85 21.08 6.84
CA ASN A 1 15.63 20.60 7.52
C ASN A 1 14.89 19.70 6.53
N ASP A 2 15.61 18.80 5.84
CA ASP A 2 15.23 18.36 4.48
C ASP A 2 15.36 16.84 4.35
N ALA A 3 14.63 16.11 5.19
CA ALA A 3 14.44 14.69 4.94
C ALA A 3 13.27 14.53 3.95
N ILE A 4 13.45 13.67 2.94
CA ILE A 4 12.43 13.41 1.90
C ILE A 4 11.13 12.83 2.50
N GLY A 5 11.20 12.17 3.66
CA GLY A 5 10.02 11.61 4.31
C GLY A 5 9.39 10.48 3.51
N LEU A 6 10.19 9.62 2.84
CA LEU A 6 9.71 8.47 2.08
C LEU A 6 9.94 7.17 2.85
N ILE A 7 8.91 6.33 2.91
CA ILE A 7 8.97 5.01 3.54
C ILE A 7 8.52 3.95 2.53
N LEU A 8 9.32 2.88 2.39
CA LEU A 8 8.95 1.67 1.65
C LEU A 8 8.71 0.53 2.62
N PHE A 9 7.51 -0.05 2.59
CA PHE A 9 7.20 -1.26 3.32
C PHE A 9 7.03 -2.42 2.34
N ASP A 10 7.71 -3.53 2.64
CA ASP A 10 7.56 -4.80 1.95
C ASP A 10 6.91 -5.81 2.89
N GLU A 11 5.71 -6.26 2.55
CA GLU A 11 4.92 -7.26 3.30
C GLU A 11 4.74 -7.00 4.82
N VAL A 12 4.88 -5.74 5.28
CA VAL A 12 4.90 -5.38 6.71
C VAL A 12 3.65 -5.84 7.48
N PHE A 13 2.53 -6.03 6.79
CA PHE A 13 1.24 -6.38 7.37
C PHE A 13 0.99 -7.90 7.46
N ASP A 14 1.97 -8.76 7.20
CA ASP A 14 1.76 -10.22 7.16
C ASP A 14 1.41 -10.89 8.48
N LYS A 15 1.80 -10.28 9.60
CA LYS A 15 1.47 -10.79 10.94
C LYS A 15 0.42 -9.95 11.67
N MET A 16 -0.28 -9.09 10.94
CA MET A 16 -1.27 -8.18 11.50
C MET A 16 -2.68 -8.60 11.07
N ASP A 17 -3.60 -8.63 12.03
CA ASP A 17 -5.02 -8.74 11.73
C ASP A 17 -5.55 -7.42 11.13
N THR A 18 -6.76 -7.46 10.58
CA THR A 18 -7.38 -6.30 9.92
C THR A 18 -7.51 -5.08 10.83
N SER A 19 -7.80 -5.27 12.13
CA SER A 19 -7.96 -4.15 13.06
C SER A 19 -6.63 -3.46 13.35
N ARG A 20 -5.55 -4.23 13.53
CA ARG A 20 -4.19 -3.67 13.70
C ARG A 20 -3.71 -2.96 12.45
N ILE A 21 -3.97 -3.51 11.26
CA ILE A 21 -3.63 -2.84 9.98
C ILE A 21 -4.32 -1.48 9.91
N LYS A 22 -5.63 -1.44 10.20
CA LYS A 22 -6.41 -0.20 10.22
C LYS A 22 -5.81 0.84 11.18
N SER A 23 -5.57 0.48 12.44
CA SER A 23 -5.01 1.42 13.41
C SER A 23 -3.61 1.93 13.01
N MET A 24 -2.79 1.09 12.37
CA MET A 24 -1.48 1.51 11.87
C MET A 24 -1.60 2.48 10.69
N MET A 25 -2.53 2.22 9.75
CA MET A 25 -2.77 3.13 8.63
C MET A 25 -3.32 4.48 9.08
N GLU A 26 -4.25 4.50 10.04
CA GLU A 26 -4.78 5.74 10.64
C GLU A 26 -3.67 6.56 11.30
N PHE A 27 -2.73 5.90 12.00
CA PHE A 27 -1.57 6.57 12.58
C PHE A 27 -0.61 7.12 11.50
N ILE A 28 -0.31 6.32 10.48
CA ILE A 28 0.55 6.70 9.36
C ILE A 28 0.01 7.93 8.63
N GLN A 29 -1.31 8.02 8.42
CA GLN A 29 -1.95 9.16 7.76
C GLN A 29 -1.79 10.49 8.53
N CYS A 30 -1.47 10.43 9.83
CA CYS A 30 -1.18 11.62 10.63
C CYS A 30 0.26 12.11 10.47
N LEU A 31 1.14 11.33 9.84
CA LEU A 31 2.56 11.67 9.67
C LEU A 31 2.80 12.39 8.33
N PRO A 32 3.71 13.38 8.28
CA PRO A 32 4.06 14.08 7.04
C PRO A 32 5.06 13.26 6.20
N VAL A 33 4.67 12.04 5.82
CA VAL A 33 5.51 11.10 5.06
C VAL A 33 4.77 10.51 3.87
N GLN A 34 5.49 10.26 2.78
CA GLN A 34 5.00 9.47 1.65
C GLN A 34 5.30 8.00 1.91
N ILE A 35 4.31 7.12 1.71
CA ILE A 35 4.47 5.68 1.92
C ILE A 35 4.19 4.90 0.64
N ILE A 36 5.06 3.95 0.33
CA ILE A 36 4.84 2.93 -0.70
C ILE A 36 4.73 1.58 0.00
N LEU A 37 3.60 0.90 -0.24
CA LEU A 37 3.26 -0.39 0.36
C LEU A 37 3.29 -1.48 -0.71
N ALA A 38 4.17 -2.46 -0.57
CA ALA A 38 4.11 -3.71 -1.32
C ALA A 38 3.39 -4.77 -0.48
N THR A 39 2.31 -5.33 -1.02
CA THR A 39 1.49 -6.32 -0.33
C THR A 39 0.97 -7.37 -1.32
N PRO A 40 0.75 -8.61 -0.87
CA PRO A 40 0.02 -9.61 -1.63
C PRO A 40 -1.43 -9.14 -1.93
N PRO A 41 -2.04 -9.59 -3.05
CA PRO A 41 -3.38 -9.18 -3.47
C PRO A 41 -4.49 -9.39 -2.43
N GLN A 42 -4.34 -10.37 -1.54
CA GLN A 42 -5.32 -10.73 -0.52
C GLN A 42 -5.64 -9.58 0.45
N LYS A 43 -4.68 -8.67 0.67
CA LYS A 43 -4.85 -7.52 1.57
C LYS A 43 -5.22 -6.23 0.85
N MET A 44 -5.27 -6.26 -0.48
CA MET A 44 -5.57 -5.10 -1.31
C MET A 44 -6.94 -4.49 -0.98
N GLU A 45 -7.96 -5.31 -0.71
CA GLU A 45 -9.31 -4.82 -0.40
C GLU A 45 -9.35 -3.95 0.87
N VAL A 46 -8.54 -4.29 1.87
CA VAL A 46 -8.44 -3.52 3.12
C VAL A 46 -7.57 -2.30 2.91
N LEU A 47 -6.38 -2.48 2.33
CA LEU A 47 -5.37 -1.42 2.22
C LEU A 47 -5.74 -0.34 1.20
N SER A 48 -6.40 -0.71 0.11
CA SER A 48 -6.83 0.24 -0.94
C SER A 48 -7.77 1.34 -0.42
N LYS A 49 -8.43 1.13 0.73
CA LYS A 49 -9.27 2.14 1.40
C LYS A 49 -8.45 3.24 2.09
N TYR A 50 -7.16 3.02 2.32
CA TYR A 50 -6.26 3.93 3.03
C TYR A 50 -5.16 4.50 2.13
N THR A 51 -5.11 4.09 0.86
CA THR A 51 -4.09 4.52 -0.11
C THR A 51 -4.70 5.45 -1.16
N ASP A 52 -3.98 6.52 -1.50
CA ASP A 52 -4.40 7.43 -2.58
C ASP A 52 -4.29 6.78 -3.97
N THR A 53 -3.30 5.90 -4.15
CA THR A 53 -3.05 5.21 -5.41
C THR A 53 -2.79 3.73 -5.14
N THR A 54 -3.52 2.87 -5.85
CA THR A 54 -3.29 1.42 -5.85
C THR A 54 -2.77 0.98 -7.21
N VAL A 55 -1.59 0.37 -7.23
CA VAL A 55 -0.99 -0.18 -8.45
C VAL A 55 -0.94 -1.70 -8.32
N VAL A 56 -1.55 -2.39 -9.29
CA VAL A 56 -1.51 -3.86 -9.37
C VAL A 56 -0.42 -4.26 -10.34
N THR A 57 0.46 -5.16 -9.89
CA THR A 57 1.51 -5.75 -10.71
C THR A 57 1.10 -7.15 -11.17
N LEU A 58 1.22 -7.40 -12.47
CA LEU A 58 0.88 -8.66 -13.13
C LEU A 58 2.10 -9.19 -13.86
N ARG A 59 2.27 -10.52 -13.85
CA ARG A 59 3.31 -11.20 -14.62
C ARG A 59 2.71 -11.76 -15.91
N GLU A 60 3.19 -11.27 -17.05
CA GLU A 60 2.86 -11.76 -18.38
C GLU A 60 4.06 -12.53 -18.95
N GLY A 61 4.09 -13.84 -18.72
CA GLY A 61 5.21 -14.70 -19.10
C GLY A 61 6.50 -14.34 -18.36
N ARG A 62 7.44 -13.68 -19.06
CA ARG A 62 8.70 -13.17 -18.48
C ARG A 62 8.70 -11.65 -18.24
N ALA A 63 7.62 -10.96 -18.58
CA ALA A 63 7.47 -9.53 -18.36
C ALA A 63 6.63 -9.24 -17.11
N ALA A 64 6.98 -8.18 -16.39
CA ALA A 64 6.13 -7.60 -15.36
C ALA A 64 5.43 -6.37 -15.94
N ARG A 65 4.14 -6.22 -15.66
CA ARG A 65 3.34 -5.04 -16.02
C ARG A 65 2.66 -4.48 -14.79
N ALA A 66 2.51 -3.17 -14.75
CA ALA A 66 1.87 -2.45 -13.67
C ALA A 66 0.68 -1.67 -14.21
N TYR A 67 -0.44 -1.73 -13.49
CA TYR A 67 -1.68 -1.05 -13.85
C TYR A 67 -2.20 -0.31 -12.63
N GLU A 68 -2.54 0.97 -12.79
CA GLU A 68 -3.24 1.71 -11.76
C GLU A 68 -4.70 1.26 -11.71
N VAL A 69 -5.19 0.98 -10.50
CA VAL A 69 -6.59 0.61 -10.28
C VAL A 69 -7.41 1.89 -10.16
N VAL A 70 -8.20 2.18 -11.20
CA VAL A 70 -9.19 3.26 -11.16
C VAL A 70 -10.42 2.75 -10.42
N GLN A 71 -10.59 3.14 -9.16
CA GLN A 71 -11.85 2.89 -8.44
C GLN A 71 -12.96 3.73 -9.09
N LYS A 72 -13.99 3.07 -9.64
CA LYS A 72 -15.22 3.75 -10.05
C LYS A 72 -16.06 4.01 -8.79
N TYR A 73 -16.32 5.28 -8.50
CA TYR A 73 -17.25 5.73 -7.46
C TYR A 73 -18.68 5.26 -7.72
#